data_AF-A0A088EXW1-F1
#
_entry.id   AF-A0A088EXW1-F1
#
_cell.length_a   1.000
_cell.length_b   1.000
_cell.length_c   1.000
_cell.angle_alpha   90.00
_cell.angle_beta   90.00
_cell.angle_gamma   90.00
#
_symmetry.space_group_name_H-M   'P 1'
#
loop_
_entity.id
_entity.type
_entity.pdbx_description
1 polymer ?
#
loop_
_entity_poly.entity_id
_entity_poly.type
_entity_poly.pdbx_seq_one_letter_code
_entity_poly.pdbx_strand_id
1 'polypeptide(L)'
;MRYLNYCKDCMYQLQKVDQKDALYMLNQLFKDADSAELIQEECWEVFALAFKPNLWKTYTSPLILYKKYKQLLHLLDLGSMITSLKPRQHTIGRQQEVSILNLVNSDAGAAVFKNEKIQQTYKTLSAAYADNMLQFYRMDLFQILLAGFDHKGQLNDTCLGEMLFLRFRAIREIVNCLFIIHLHEKVHWHFHSCVPQYRQTIGHKVERSYTTDHDIYGIIDGATTIPHMHEQLKVSHKIILESNYWKTHEDPGTVLVRFQYFRNIIETFYLHFMTISDADFNIDVDWPIPAKQQKALNKMAKEVVRNPWRYVEHKLKEKPLACWLKGVDEWEEAVLSNEASAPSFIQRIDVVKTFLATLIVIADLMVYEPLYELHDDVF
;
A
#
# COMPACT_ATOMS: atom_id res chain seq x y z
N MET A 1 -18.79 15.01 -12.46
CA MET A 1 -17.72 14.07 -12.05
C MET A 1 -17.75 13.94 -10.54
N ARG A 2 -18.14 12.78 -10.00
CA ARG A 2 -17.87 12.50 -8.59
C ARG A 2 -16.39 12.13 -8.53
N TYR A 3 -15.55 13.11 -8.25
CA TYR A 3 -14.22 12.84 -7.71
C TYR A 3 -14.46 11.98 -6.49
N LEU A 4 -14.23 10.67 -6.60
CA LEU A 4 -14.13 9.82 -5.42
C LEU A 4 -12.96 10.42 -4.63
N ASN A 5 -13.28 11.04 -3.50
CA ASN A 5 -12.34 11.33 -2.43
C ASN A 5 -11.75 9.99 -2.01
N TYR A 6 -10.77 9.49 -2.76
CA TYR A 6 -9.86 8.48 -2.28
C TYR A 6 -9.07 9.16 -1.18
N CYS A 7 -9.53 8.99 0.06
CA CYS A 7 -8.86 9.46 1.25
C CYS A 7 -7.38 9.07 1.16
N LYS A 8 -6.54 9.92 1.76
CA LYS A 8 -5.11 9.66 2.03
C LYS A 8 -4.84 8.28 2.66
N ASP A 9 -5.90 7.62 3.12
CA ASP A 9 -5.98 6.37 3.87
C ASP A 9 -6.11 5.11 3.02
N CYS A 10 -6.38 5.20 1.71
CA CYS A 10 -6.65 4.02 0.85
C CYS A 10 -5.46 3.62 -0.03
N MET A 11 -4.23 3.83 0.43
CA MET A 11 -3.03 3.44 -0.32
C MET A 11 -2.46 2.15 0.25
N TYR A 12 -2.26 1.17 -0.63
CA TYR A 12 -1.49 -0.05 -0.38
C TYR A 12 -0.14 0.32 0.27
N GLN A 13 -0.03 0.18 1.58
CA GLN A 13 1.25 0.28 2.28
C GLN A 13 1.86 -1.11 2.25
N LEU A 14 2.86 -1.31 1.39
CA LEU A 14 3.66 -2.52 1.44
C LEU A 14 4.23 -2.68 2.85
N GLN A 15 4.18 -3.91 3.35
CA GLN A 15 4.58 -4.31 4.70
C GLN A 15 5.83 -3.57 5.16
N LYS A 16 5.89 -3.22 6.46
CA LYS A 16 7.05 -2.59 7.13
C LYS A 16 8.35 -3.26 6.69
N VAL A 17 8.97 -2.70 5.67
CA VAL A 17 10.37 -2.89 5.36
C VAL A 17 11.12 -2.16 6.46
N ASP A 18 11.96 -2.86 7.23
CA ASP A 18 12.92 -2.16 8.08
C ASP A 18 13.75 -1.27 7.16
N GLN A 19 13.92 0.01 7.52
CA GLN A 19 14.75 0.94 6.76
C GLN A 19 16.16 0.38 6.53
N LYS A 20 16.64 -0.49 7.43
CA LYS A 20 17.93 -1.20 7.31
C LYS A 20 17.96 -2.24 6.19
N ASP A 21 16.82 -2.77 5.80
CA ASP A 21 16.70 -3.81 4.76
C ASP A 21 16.35 -3.23 3.38
N ALA A 22 16.12 -1.91 3.27
CA ALA A 22 15.74 -1.26 2.02
C ALA A 22 16.79 -1.44 0.90
N LEU A 23 18.09 -1.34 1.23
CA LEU A 23 19.18 -1.59 0.28
C LEU A 23 19.31 -3.07 -0.08
N TYR A 24 19.03 -3.97 0.86
CA TYR A 24 19.00 -5.41 0.59
C TYR A 24 17.87 -5.77 -0.39
N MET A 25 16.67 -5.23 -0.17
CA MET A 25 15.55 -5.41 -1.10
C MET A 25 15.79 -4.77 -2.46
N LEU A 26 16.40 -3.58 -2.50
CA LEU A 26 16.85 -2.97 -3.74
C LEU A 26 17.80 -3.90 -4.51
N ASN A 27 18.73 -4.56 -3.81
CA ASN A 27 19.63 -5.54 -4.42
C ASN A 27 18.90 -6.79 -4.91
N GLN A 28 17.80 -7.22 -4.27
CA GLN A 28 16.98 -8.33 -4.79
C GLN A 28 16.22 -7.91 -6.05
N LEU A 29 15.70 -6.68 -6.10
CA LEU A 29 14.96 -6.18 -7.27
C LEU A 29 15.82 -6.05 -8.52
N PHE A 30 17.08 -5.65 -8.37
CA PHE A 30 18.03 -5.47 -9.48
C PHE A 30 19.08 -6.58 -9.60
N LYS A 31 18.93 -7.68 -8.85
CA LYS A 31 19.96 -8.71 -8.68
C LYS A 31 20.59 -9.18 -10.01
N ASP A 32 19.72 -9.40 -10.99
CA ASP A 32 20.05 -9.93 -12.32
C ASP A 32 19.77 -8.89 -13.43
N ALA A 33 19.63 -7.61 -13.07
CA ALA A 33 19.36 -6.54 -14.03
C ALA A 33 20.66 -5.91 -14.54
N ASP A 34 20.88 -5.96 -15.85
CA ASP A 34 22.02 -5.32 -16.52
C ASP A 34 21.80 -3.80 -16.73
N SER A 35 20.53 -3.37 -16.75
CA SER A 35 20.14 -1.97 -16.90
C SER A 35 18.83 -1.68 -16.16
N ALA A 36 18.54 -0.39 -15.98
CA ALA A 36 17.25 0.07 -15.48
C ALA A 36 16.12 -0.06 -16.53
N GLU A 37 16.44 -0.39 -17.77
CA GLU A 37 15.51 -0.27 -18.92
C GLU A 37 14.31 -1.19 -18.78
N LEU A 38 14.49 -2.43 -18.30
CA LEU A 38 13.39 -3.37 -18.11
C LEU A 38 12.29 -2.79 -17.21
N ILE A 39 12.67 -2.22 -16.05
CA ILE A 39 11.70 -1.60 -15.13
C ILE A 39 11.11 -0.32 -15.73
N GLN A 40 11.86 0.40 -16.57
CA GLN A 40 11.33 1.58 -17.28
C GLN A 40 10.32 1.20 -18.36
N GLU A 41 10.52 0.09 -19.06
CA GLU A 41 9.58 -0.47 -20.01
C GLU A 41 8.31 -0.95 -19.29
N GLU A 42 8.45 -1.66 -18.17
CA GLU A 42 7.32 -2.04 -17.31
C GLU A 42 6.57 -0.82 -16.77
N CYS A 43 7.28 0.24 -16.40
CA CYS A 43 6.69 1.53 -16.05
C CYS A 43 5.87 2.10 -17.20
N TRP A 44 6.44 2.11 -18.40
CA TRP A 44 5.75 2.61 -19.59
C TRP A 44 4.49 1.80 -19.91
N GLU A 45 4.52 0.47 -19.77
CA GLU A 45 3.34 -0.36 -19.97
C GLU A 45 2.18 -0.01 -19.03
N VAL A 46 2.48 0.27 -17.76
CA VAL A 46 1.46 0.74 -16.81
C VAL A 46 0.92 2.11 -17.21
N PHE A 47 1.79 3.06 -17.58
CA PHE A 47 1.34 4.38 -18.05
C PHE A 47 0.58 4.32 -19.38
N ALA A 48 0.92 3.38 -20.26
CA ALA A 48 0.25 3.18 -21.53
C ALA A 48 -1.23 2.82 -21.36
N LEU A 49 -1.62 2.27 -20.21
CA LEU A 49 -3.04 2.03 -19.88
C LEU A 49 -3.90 3.29 -19.90
N ALA A 50 -3.33 4.44 -19.50
CA ALA A 50 -4.04 5.72 -19.53
C ALA A 50 -4.35 6.20 -20.95
N PHE A 51 -3.55 5.77 -21.94
CA PHE A 51 -3.66 6.19 -23.34
C PHE A 51 -4.31 5.13 -24.23
N LYS A 52 -4.33 3.86 -23.79
CA LYS A 52 -4.87 2.72 -24.53
C LYS A 52 -5.86 1.96 -23.65
N PRO A 53 -7.14 2.37 -23.66
CA PRO A 53 -8.19 1.61 -23.00
C PRO A 53 -8.18 0.15 -23.48
N ASN A 54 -8.46 -0.79 -22.57
CA ASN A 54 -8.43 -2.23 -22.86
C ASN A 54 -7.06 -2.79 -23.27
N LEU A 55 -5.94 -2.06 -23.10
CA LEU A 55 -4.60 -2.64 -23.28
C LEU A 55 -4.41 -3.91 -22.44
N TRP A 56 -5.06 -3.98 -21.27
CA TRP A 56 -5.04 -5.19 -20.44
C TRP A 56 -5.57 -6.45 -21.14
N LYS A 57 -6.45 -6.32 -22.14
CA LYS A 57 -6.98 -7.46 -22.91
C LYS A 57 -5.92 -8.11 -23.82
N THR A 58 -4.78 -7.46 -24.07
CA THR A 58 -3.66 -8.07 -24.82
C THR A 58 -2.85 -9.04 -23.95
N TYR A 59 -3.07 -9.03 -22.64
CA TYR A 59 -2.44 -9.94 -21.70
C TYR A 59 -3.34 -11.14 -21.44
N THR A 60 -2.74 -12.26 -21.02
CA THR A 60 -3.50 -13.47 -20.64
C THR A 60 -4.40 -13.24 -19.42
N SER A 61 -4.10 -12.21 -18.63
CA SER A 61 -4.70 -11.94 -17.34
C SER A 61 -4.45 -10.48 -16.91
N PRO A 62 -5.46 -9.78 -16.32
CA PRO A 62 -5.26 -8.47 -15.69
C PRO A 62 -4.16 -8.46 -14.62
N LEU A 63 -3.93 -9.61 -13.98
CA LEU A 63 -2.91 -9.78 -12.94
C LEU A 63 -1.51 -9.37 -13.40
N ILE A 64 -1.17 -9.53 -14.69
CA ILE A 64 0.16 -9.20 -15.20
C ILE A 64 0.45 -7.71 -15.03
N LEU A 65 -0.46 -6.85 -15.50
CA LEU A 65 -0.33 -5.40 -15.34
C LEU A 65 -0.46 -4.98 -13.88
N TYR A 66 -1.30 -5.66 -13.10
CA TYR A 66 -1.41 -5.41 -11.66
C TYR A 66 -0.10 -5.70 -10.92
N LYS A 67 0.61 -6.78 -11.26
CA LYS A 67 1.93 -7.09 -10.69
C LYS A 67 2.98 -6.05 -11.05
N LYS A 68 3.00 -5.57 -12.31
CA LYS A 68 3.88 -4.47 -12.74
C LYS A 68 3.59 -3.20 -11.93
N TYR A 69 2.31 -2.85 -11.75
CA TYR A 69 1.89 -1.76 -10.87
C TYR A 69 2.42 -1.93 -9.43
N LYS A 70 2.22 -3.11 -8.81
CA LYS A 70 2.70 -3.38 -7.45
C LYS A 70 4.22 -3.29 -7.33
N GLN A 71 4.96 -3.75 -8.34
CA GLN A 71 6.41 -3.65 -8.39
C GLN A 71 6.87 -2.19 -8.44
N LEU A 72 6.20 -1.33 -9.22
CA LEU A 72 6.49 0.11 -9.25
C LEU A 72 6.19 0.76 -7.91
N LEU A 73 5.06 0.42 -7.26
CA LEU A 73 4.78 0.91 -5.91
C LEU A 73 5.87 0.51 -4.92
N HIS A 74 6.30 -0.75 -4.95
CA HIS A 74 7.37 -1.23 -4.07
C HIS A 74 8.68 -0.48 -4.30
N LEU A 75 9.04 -0.24 -5.56
CA LEU A 75 10.22 0.52 -5.93
C LEU A 75 10.14 1.97 -5.42
N LEU A 76 8.98 2.63 -5.53
CA LEU A 76 8.76 3.98 -5.03
C LEU A 76 8.86 4.04 -3.50
N ASP A 77 8.29 3.06 -2.82
CA ASP A 77 8.36 2.95 -1.36
C ASP A 77 9.80 2.77 -0.89
N LEU A 78 10.54 1.85 -1.52
CA LEU A 78 11.96 1.65 -1.25
C LEU A 78 12.77 2.91 -1.53
N GLY A 79 12.50 3.61 -2.63
CA GLY A 79 13.19 4.83 -2.97
C GLY A 79 13.00 5.93 -1.93
N SER A 80 11.77 6.10 -1.43
CA SER A 80 11.49 7.03 -0.34
C SER A 80 12.14 6.60 0.98
N MET A 81 12.37 5.31 1.22
CA MET A 81 13.13 4.86 2.39
C MET A 81 14.62 5.14 2.22
N ILE A 82 15.16 4.93 1.01
CA ILE A 82 16.58 5.16 0.70
C ILE A 82 16.96 6.64 0.80
N THR A 83 16.07 7.57 0.49
CA THR A 83 16.33 9.01 0.72
C THR A 83 16.59 9.35 2.19
N SER A 84 16.05 8.55 3.12
CA SER A 84 16.27 8.72 4.56
C SER A 84 17.61 8.12 5.05
N LEU A 85 18.32 7.38 4.18
CA LEU A 85 19.63 6.80 4.48
C LEU A 85 20.75 7.79 4.09
N LYS A 86 21.74 7.99 4.97
CA LYS A 86 22.97 8.73 4.61
C LYS A 86 24.10 7.78 4.22
N PRO A 87 24.78 8.01 3.08
CA PRO A 87 26.07 7.37 2.82
C PRO A 87 27.11 7.83 3.85
N ARG A 88 27.82 6.86 4.43
CA ARG A 88 28.73 7.01 5.59
C ARG A 88 29.93 7.95 5.39
N GLN A 89 30.20 8.40 4.16
CA GLN A 89 31.35 9.27 3.86
C GLN A 89 31.29 10.64 4.58
N HIS A 90 30.15 11.00 5.17
CA HIS A 90 29.97 12.28 5.87
C HIS A 90 30.38 12.30 7.36
N THR A 91 30.86 11.20 7.96
CA THR A 91 31.34 11.23 9.36
C THR A 91 32.86 11.42 9.47
N ILE A 92 33.63 11.24 8.40
CA ILE A 92 35.10 11.38 8.41
C ILE A 92 35.56 12.72 7.78
N GLY A 93 34.67 13.41 7.04
CA GLY A 93 34.95 14.68 6.38
C GLY A 93 35.15 15.92 7.26
N ARG A 94 35.24 15.77 8.60
CA ARG A 94 35.65 16.86 9.51
C ARG A 94 37.07 16.71 10.08
N GLN A 95 37.83 15.69 9.64
CA GLN A 95 39.23 15.53 10.06
C GLN A 95 40.26 15.46 8.93
N GLN A 96 39.88 15.69 7.68
CA GLN A 96 40.84 15.83 6.58
C GLN A 96 40.67 17.18 5.85
N GLU A 97 40.70 18.26 6.64
CA GLU A 97 41.04 19.60 6.13
C GLU A 97 42.56 19.86 6.13
N VAL A 98 43.37 18.84 6.43
CA VAL A 98 44.83 18.96 6.38
C VAL A 98 45.37 18.03 5.30
N SER A 99 45.90 18.65 4.24
CA SER A 99 46.71 18.09 3.13
C SER A 99 46.06 18.04 1.75
N ILE A 100 45.40 19.11 1.30
CA ILE A 100 45.06 19.33 -0.13
C ILE A 100 46.26 19.90 -0.91
N LEU A 101 47.49 19.42 -0.67
CA LEU A 101 48.64 19.90 -1.46
C LEU A 101 49.51 18.82 -2.10
N ASN A 102 49.30 17.53 -1.85
CA ASN A 102 50.15 16.49 -2.45
C ASN A 102 49.34 15.28 -2.92
N LEU A 103 48.52 15.41 -3.97
CA LEU A 103 47.96 14.27 -4.71
C LEU A 103 47.78 14.64 -6.18
N VAL A 104 48.86 15.14 -6.80
CA VAL A 104 49.05 15.03 -8.25
C VAL A 104 49.64 13.63 -8.45
N ASN A 105 48.94 12.76 -9.17
CA ASN A 105 49.30 11.37 -9.54
C ASN A 105 48.78 10.26 -8.61
N SER A 106 47.51 9.89 -8.75
CA SER A 106 47.00 8.51 -8.67
C SER A 106 45.49 8.50 -8.99
N ASP A 107 44.90 7.31 -9.17
CA ASP A 107 43.48 7.00 -9.45
C ASP A 107 42.41 7.67 -8.53
N ALA A 108 42.81 8.59 -7.64
CA ALA A 108 41.96 9.42 -6.82
C ALA A 108 40.95 10.25 -7.64
N GLY A 109 41.29 10.70 -8.85
CA GLY A 109 40.37 11.46 -9.71
C GLY A 109 39.13 10.65 -10.14
N ALA A 110 39.30 9.36 -10.43
CA ALA A 110 38.19 8.47 -10.79
C ALA A 110 37.31 8.12 -9.56
N ALA A 111 37.91 8.02 -8.37
CA ALA A 111 37.18 7.80 -7.13
C ALA A 111 36.39 9.04 -6.68
N VAL A 112 36.97 10.25 -6.82
CA VAL A 112 36.31 11.53 -6.53
C VAL A 112 35.14 11.76 -7.49
N PHE A 113 35.32 11.51 -8.80
CA PHE A 113 34.25 11.64 -9.79
C PHE A 113 33.11 10.62 -9.58
N LYS A 114 33.43 9.38 -9.15
CA LYS A 114 32.43 8.37 -8.77
C LYS A 114 31.64 8.79 -7.52
N ASN A 115 32.31 9.40 -6.53
CA ASN A 115 31.68 9.91 -5.31
C ASN A 115 30.79 11.14 -5.57
N GLU A 116 31.17 12.04 -6.49
CA GLU A 116 30.32 13.18 -6.88
C GLU A 116 29.04 12.71 -7.61
N LYS A 117 29.17 11.73 -8.51
CA LYS A 117 28.03 11.16 -9.24
C LYS A 117 27.00 10.53 -8.29
N ILE A 118 27.44 9.70 -7.33
CA ILE A 118 26.52 9.09 -6.36
C ILE A 118 25.88 10.14 -5.43
N GLN A 119 26.62 11.17 -5.02
CA GLN A 119 26.05 12.29 -4.25
C GLN A 119 24.97 13.03 -5.04
N GLN A 120 25.21 13.30 -6.32
CA GLN A 120 24.22 13.92 -7.19
C GLN A 120 22.99 13.01 -7.38
N THR A 121 23.17 11.70 -7.45
CA THR A 121 22.08 10.72 -7.50
C THR A 121 21.21 10.78 -6.24
N TYR A 122 21.80 10.77 -5.04
CA TYR A 122 21.02 10.90 -3.80
C TYR A 122 20.30 12.26 -3.69
N LYS A 123 20.92 13.34 -4.15
CA LYS A 123 20.27 14.67 -4.23
C LYS A 123 19.06 14.66 -5.18
N THR A 124 19.23 14.06 -6.35
CA THR A 124 18.17 13.94 -7.37
C THR A 124 17.02 13.08 -6.84
N LEU A 125 17.32 11.95 -6.20
CA LEU A 125 16.33 11.09 -5.56
C LEU A 125 15.58 11.83 -4.45
N SER A 126 16.29 12.56 -3.58
CA SER A 126 15.67 13.36 -2.51
C SER A 126 14.73 14.44 -3.06
N ALA A 127 15.17 15.16 -4.11
CA ALA A 127 14.33 16.15 -4.78
C ALA A 127 13.08 15.54 -5.43
N ALA A 128 13.17 14.32 -5.96
CA ALA A 128 12.04 13.61 -6.56
C ALA A 128 10.94 13.22 -5.54
N TYR A 129 11.28 13.17 -4.25
CA TYR A 129 10.35 12.88 -3.14
C TYR A 129 10.00 14.11 -2.28
N ALA A 130 10.46 15.31 -2.63
CA ALA A 130 10.10 16.54 -1.94
C ALA A 130 8.57 16.74 -1.91
N ASP A 131 8.06 17.55 -0.97
CA ASP A 131 6.65 17.97 -0.91
C ASP A 131 5.63 16.81 -0.93
N ASN A 132 5.94 15.69 -0.26
CA ASN A 132 5.08 14.49 -0.18
C ASN A 132 4.77 13.84 -1.53
N MET A 133 5.66 13.98 -2.52
CA MET A 133 5.47 13.45 -3.88
C MET A 133 5.24 11.93 -3.95
N LEU A 134 5.70 11.15 -2.96
CA LEU A 134 5.39 9.72 -2.87
C LEU A 134 3.88 9.44 -2.89
N GLN A 135 3.09 10.22 -2.14
CA GLN A 135 1.64 10.05 -2.09
C GLN A 135 1.00 10.32 -3.45
N PHE A 136 1.46 11.35 -4.15
CA PHE A 136 0.97 11.66 -5.49
C PHE A 136 1.33 10.57 -6.49
N TYR A 137 2.55 10.03 -6.48
CA TYR A 137 2.91 8.91 -7.37
C TYR A 137 2.03 7.69 -7.15
N ARG A 138 1.77 7.31 -5.90
CA ARG A 138 0.88 6.18 -5.56
C ARG A 138 -0.54 6.40 -6.08
N MET A 139 -1.08 7.60 -5.86
CA MET A 139 -2.43 7.98 -6.31
C MET A 139 -2.53 7.98 -7.83
N ASP A 140 -1.59 8.60 -8.51
CA ASP A 140 -1.58 8.69 -9.97
C ASP A 140 -1.47 7.31 -10.60
N LEU A 141 -0.56 6.45 -10.10
CA LEU A 141 -0.44 5.07 -10.56
C LEU A 141 -1.73 4.25 -10.35
N PHE A 142 -2.41 4.42 -9.21
CA PHE A 142 -3.67 3.73 -8.96
C PHE A 142 -4.78 4.21 -9.89
N GLN A 143 -4.88 5.52 -10.13
CA GLN A 143 -5.86 6.09 -11.06
C GLN A 143 -5.61 5.65 -12.51
N ILE A 144 -4.35 5.63 -12.94
CA ILE A 144 -3.96 5.10 -14.26
C ILE A 144 -4.39 3.64 -14.41
N LEU A 145 -4.12 2.82 -13.41
CA LEU A 145 -4.49 1.41 -13.43
C LEU A 145 -6.02 1.23 -13.48
N LEU A 146 -6.75 2.00 -12.67
CA LEU A 146 -8.22 1.96 -12.62
C LEU A 146 -8.82 2.37 -13.97
N ALA A 147 -8.38 3.48 -14.54
CA ALA A 147 -8.82 3.94 -15.85
C ALA A 147 -8.46 2.93 -16.96
N GLY A 148 -7.29 2.32 -16.87
CA GLY A 148 -6.84 1.27 -17.77
C GLY A 148 -7.73 0.04 -17.79
N PHE A 149 -8.21 -0.36 -16.62
CA PHE A 149 -9.04 -1.55 -16.43
C PHE A 149 -10.54 -1.31 -16.59
N ASP A 150 -11.00 -0.06 -16.52
CA ASP A 150 -12.42 0.26 -16.75
C ASP A 150 -12.73 0.34 -18.25
N HIS A 151 -13.62 -0.52 -18.73
CA HIS A 151 -14.18 -0.46 -20.11
C HIS A 151 -14.80 0.89 -20.49
N LYS A 152 -15.26 1.68 -19.50
CA LYS A 152 -15.86 3.02 -19.66
C LYS A 152 -14.91 4.14 -19.26
N GLY A 153 -13.74 3.81 -18.73
CA GLY A 153 -12.77 4.75 -18.18
C GLY A 153 -12.03 5.51 -19.27
N GLN A 154 -12.61 6.61 -19.76
CA GLN A 154 -11.84 7.60 -20.51
C GLN A 154 -11.32 8.66 -19.56
N LEU A 155 -9.99 8.80 -19.47
CA LEU A 155 -9.33 10.00 -18.95
C LEU A 155 -9.48 11.11 -20.00
N ASN A 156 -10.69 11.67 -20.12
CA ASN A 156 -11.04 12.68 -21.13
C ASN A 156 -10.60 14.10 -20.76
N ASP A 157 -9.32 14.27 -20.43
CA ASP A 157 -8.76 15.61 -20.27
C ASP A 157 -7.39 15.70 -20.93
N THR A 158 -7.23 16.65 -21.86
CA THR A 158 -5.95 16.96 -22.49
C THR A 158 -4.90 17.44 -21.48
N CYS A 159 -5.30 18.03 -20.35
CA CYS A 159 -4.40 18.37 -19.24
C CYS A 159 -3.87 17.15 -18.49
N LEU A 160 -4.57 16.02 -18.54
CA LEU A 160 -4.13 14.77 -17.92
C LEU A 160 -2.92 14.18 -18.66
N GLY A 161 -2.83 14.34 -19.99
CA GLY A 161 -1.72 13.80 -20.79
C GLY A 161 -0.35 14.38 -20.41
N GLU A 162 -0.26 15.71 -20.27
CA GLU A 162 0.99 16.38 -19.89
C GLU A 162 1.40 16.03 -18.45
N MET A 163 0.44 16.04 -17.52
CA MET A 163 0.69 15.65 -16.14
C MET A 163 1.18 14.20 -16.03
N LEU A 164 0.52 13.27 -16.72
CA LEU A 164 0.91 11.86 -16.75
C LEU A 164 2.31 11.68 -17.33
N PHE A 165 2.65 12.41 -18.39
CA PHE A 165 4.01 12.36 -18.95
C PHE A 165 5.07 12.89 -17.97
N LEU A 166 4.79 13.99 -17.28
CA LEU A 166 5.67 14.51 -16.23
C LEU A 166 5.84 13.51 -15.08
N ARG A 167 4.76 12.83 -14.66
CA ARG A 167 4.81 11.76 -13.65
C ARG A 167 5.63 10.57 -14.12
N PHE A 168 5.42 10.11 -15.34
CA PHE A 168 6.22 9.04 -15.94
C PHE A 168 7.71 9.41 -15.95
N ARG A 169 8.06 10.63 -16.38
CA ARG A 169 9.44 11.13 -16.39
C ARG A 169 10.05 11.13 -14.97
N ALA A 170 9.30 11.56 -13.97
CA ALA A 170 9.76 11.59 -12.58
C ALA A 170 10.00 10.17 -12.03
N ILE A 171 9.05 9.24 -12.23
CA ILE A 171 9.20 7.85 -11.80
C ILE A 171 10.36 7.16 -12.53
N ARG A 172 10.53 7.42 -13.83
CA ARG A 172 11.68 6.94 -14.60
C ARG A 172 13.01 7.42 -14.03
N GLU A 173 13.08 8.69 -13.62
CA GLU A 173 14.29 9.25 -13.00
C GLU A 173 14.57 8.61 -11.62
N ILE A 174 13.52 8.34 -10.85
CA ILE A 174 13.64 7.58 -9.59
C ILE A 174 14.23 6.18 -9.87
N VAL A 175 13.69 5.45 -10.85
CA VAL A 175 14.18 4.11 -11.24
C VAL A 175 15.67 4.18 -11.60
N ASN A 176 16.07 5.17 -12.41
CA ASN A 176 17.47 5.40 -12.77
C ASN A 176 18.35 5.64 -11.53
N CYS A 177 17.91 6.53 -10.63
CA CYS A 177 18.65 6.84 -9.42
C CYS A 177 18.85 5.60 -8.55
N LEU A 178 17.79 4.80 -8.38
CA LEU A 178 17.83 3.57 -7.59
C LEU A 178 18.74 2.50 -8.22
N PHE A 179 18.75 2.39 -9.54
CA PHE A 179 19.68 1.50 -10.23
C PHE A 179 21.15 1.94 -10.07
N ILE A 180 21.44 3.24 -10.16
CA ILE A 180 22.79 3.78 -9.92
C ILE A 180 23.23 3.49 -8.47
N ILE A 181 22.33 3.67 -7.49
CA ILE A 181 22.58 3.34 -6.08
C ILE A 181 22.83 1.85 -5.93
N HIS A 182 22.03 0.99 -6.55
CA HIS A 182 22.24 -0.47 -6.55
C HIS A 182 23.63 -0.86 -7.06
N LEU A 183 24.05 -0.32 -8.22
CA LEU A 183 25.37 -0.59 -8.78
C LEU A 183 26.50 -0.15 -7.84
N HIS A 184 26.35 1.01 -7.19
CA HIS A 184 27.29 1.49 -6.19
C HIS A 184 27.39 0.53 -5.00
N GLU A 185 26.26 0.10 -4.42
CA GLU A 185 26.24 -0.83 -3.29
C GLU A 185 26.80 -2.21 -3.64
N LYS A 186 26.56 -2.71 -4.86
CA LYS A 186 27.10 -3.99 -5.35
C LYS A 186 28.64 -4.00 -5.36
N VAL A 187 29.27 -2.87 -5.68
CA VAL A 187 30.74 -2.72 -5.68
C VAL A 187 31.31 -2.48 -4.28
N HIS A 188 30.53 -1.88 -3.37
CA HIS A 188 30.99 -1.40 -2.07
C HIS A 188 30.40 -2.17 -0.88
N TRP A 189 30.14 -3.48 -1.03
CA TRP A 189 29.45 -4.41 -0.10
C TRP A 189 29.98 -4.50 1.36
N HIS A 190 30.90 -3.64 1.79
CA HIS A 190 31.45 -3.57 3.14
C HIS A 190 30.76 -2.57 4.08
N PHE A 191 29.64 -1.93 3.67
CA PHE A 191 28.85 -1.09 4.57
C PHE A 191 27.59 -1.80 5.06
N HIS A 192 27.75 -2.82 5.93
CA HIS A 192 26.76 -3.18 6.97
C HIS A 192 26.51 -2.05 8.00
N SER A 193 26.92 -0.84 7.61
CA SER A 193 27.28 0.31 8.40
C SER A 193 26.26 1.46 8.42
N CYS A 194 25.14 1.41 7.69
CA CYS A 194 24.28 2.60 7.57
C CYS A 194 23.67 2.92 8.93
N VAL A 195 24.09 4.04 9.51
CA VAL A 195 23.58 4.55 10.79
C VAL A 195 22.32 5.36 10.46
N PRO A 196 21.14 5.00 10.99
CA PRO A 196 19.94 5.82 10.87
C PRO A 196 20.28 7.23 11.36
N GLN A 197 19.88 8.28 10.64
CA GLN A 197 20.05 9.63 11.15
C GLN A 197 19.14 9.83 12.37
N TYR A 198 19.67 9.61 13.56
CA TYR A 198 19.19 10.35 14.72
C TYR A 198 19.68 11.80 14.60
N ARG A 199 18.86 12.65 13.99
CA ARG A 199 18.73 14.05 14.44
C ARG A 199 17.26 14.42 14.48
N GLN A 200 16.87 14.85 15.68
CA GLN A 200 15.59 15.43 16.03
C GLN A 200 15.11 16.42 14.96
N THR A 201 13.78 16.45 14.80
CA THR A 201 13.00 17.44 14.04
C THR A 201 13.22 17.48 12.53
N ILE A 202 12.79 16.42 11.85
CA ILE A 202 11.57 16.54 11.04
C ILE A 202 10.67 15.42 11.53
N GLY A 203 9.56 15.78 12.18
CA GLY A 203 8.44 14.88 12.41
C GLY A 203 7.79 14.52 11.08
N HIS A 204 8.55 13.95 10.16
CA HIS A 204 8.05 12.84 9.39
C HIS A 204 8.43 11.61 10.21
N LYS A 205 7.91 11.46 11.44
CA LYS A 205 6.85 10.47 11.60
C LYS A 205 6.34 10.16 10.18
N VAL A 206 6.54 8.95 9.70
CA VAL A 206 5.45 8.38 8.92
C VAL A 206 4.28 8.31 9.92
N GLU A 207 3.74 9.48 10.29
CA GLU A 207 2.35 9.78 10.26
C GLU A 207 2.00 9.18 8.90
N ARG A 208 1.62 7.90 8.96
CA ARG A 208 0.25 7.57 8.63
C ARG A 208 -0.51 8.84 8.91
N SER A 209 -0.65 9.69 7.89
CA SER A 209 -1.39 10.92 8.05
C SER A 209 -2.80 10.41 8.19
N TYR A 210 -3.13 9.93 9.38
CA TYR A 210 -4.46 9.70 9.90
C TYR A 210 -5.07 11.10 10.08
N THR A 211 -4.96 11.95 9.05
CA THR A 211 -5.49 13.31 9.00
C THR A 211 -6.79 13.23 8.22
N THR A 212 -7.62 12.32 8.67
CA THR A 212 -9.00 12.11 8.29
C THR A 212 -9.54 11.37 9.49
N ASP A 213 -10.56 11.95 10.13
CA ASP A 213 -11.39 11.24 11.09
C ASP A 213 -11.65 9.85 10.50
N HIS A 214 -11.01 8.81 11.07
CA HIS A 214 -11.32 7.42 10.76
C HIS A 214 -12.65 7.12 11.44
N ASP A 215 -13.66 7.79 10.92
CA ASP A 215 -15.00 7.61 11.35
C ASP A 215 -15.42 6.24 10.85
N ILE A 216 -15.48 5.28 11.77
CA ILE A 216 -16.01 3.96 11.51
C ILE A 216 -17.47 4.06 11.03
N TYR A 217 -18.19 5.14 11.40
CA TYR A 217 -19.49 5.51 10.85
C TYR A 217 -19.40 5.96 9.38
N GLY A 218 -18.27 6.54 8.96
CA GLY A 218 -17.94 6.91 7.58
C GLY A 218 -17.68 5.72 6.63
N ILE A 219 -17.32 4.53 7.15
CA ILE A 219 -17.19 3.30 6.34
C ILE A 219 -18.53 2.93 5.69
N ILE A 220 -19.64 3.25 6.35
CA ILE A 220 -21.00 2.94 5.89
C ILE A 220 -21.66 4.14 5.19
N ASP A 221 -21.36 5.37 5.59
CA ASP A 221 -21.93 6.59 5.00
C ASP A 221 -21.41 6.90 3.57
N GLY A 222 -20.29 6.30 3.18
CA GLY A 222 -19.70 6.38 1.85
C GLY A 222 -20.46 5.60 0.76
N ALA A 223 -21.72 5.97 0.49
CA ALA A 223 -22.51 5.57 -0.69
C ALA A 223 -22.68 4.06 -0.99
N THR A 224 -22.30 3.16 -0.07
CA THR A 224 -22.28 1.71 -0.33
C THR A 224 -23.00 0.95 0.78
N THR A 225 -24.23 0.51 0.51
CA THR A 225 -25.04 -0.20 1.51
C THR A 225 -24.41 -1.54 1.92
N ILE A 226 -24.63 -1.99 3.15
CA ILE A 226 -24.17 -3.31 3.65
C ILE A 226 -24.54 -4.49 2.74
N PRO A 227 -25.78 -4.59 2.20
CA PRO A 227 -26.14 -5.61 1.22
C PRO A 227 -25.21 -5.63 0.01
N HIS A 228 -24.83 -4.44 -0.47
CA HIS A 228 -23.89 -4.30 -1.58
C HIS A 228 -22.50 -4.84 -1.21
N MET A 229 -21.97 -4.51 -0.03
CA MET A 229 -20.65 -5.05 0.39
C MET A 229 -20.66 -6.58 0.53
N HIS A 230 -21.73 -7.17 1.06
CA HIS A 230 -21.89 -8.62 1.10
C HIS A 230 -21.98 -9.25 -0.29
N GLU A 231 -22.64 -8.57 -1.23
CA GLU A 231 -22.65 -8.98 -2.63
C GLU A 231 -21.25 -8.92 -3.23
N GLN A 232 -20.47 -7.87 -2.97
CA GLN A 232 -19.10 -7.77 -3.46
C GLN A 232 -18.20 -8.90 -2.93
N LEU A 233 -18.33 -9.29 -1.66
CA LEU A 233 -17.62 -10.46 -1.12
C LEU A 233 -18.01 -11.76 -1.85
N LYS A 234 -19.29 -11.93 -2.18
CA LYS A 234 -19.77 -13.12 -2.92
C LYS A 234 -19.26 -13.14 -4.35
N VAL A 235 -19.32 -12.00 -5.05
CA VAL A 235 -18.83 -11.87 -6.43
C VAL A 235 -17.34 -12.14 -6.50
N SER A 236 -16.52 -11.48 -5.66
CA SER A 236 -15.07 -11.71 -5.60
C SER A 236 -14.73 -13.17 -5.27
N HIS A 237 -15.55 -13.84 -4.46
CA HIS A 237 -15.36 -15.25 -4.16
C HIS A 237 -15.73 -16.15 -5.33
N LYS A 238 -16.77 -15.81 -6.08
CA LYS A 238 -17.19 -16.58 -7.25
C LYS A 238 -16.12 -16.55 -8.35
N ILE A 239 -15.46 -15.39 -8.55
CA ILE A 239 -14.44 -15.24 -9.59
C ILE A 239 -13.30 -16.24 -9.42
N ILE A 240 -12.80 -16.46 -8.19
CA ILE A 240 -11.69 -17.39 -7.94
C ILE A 240 -12.06 -18.87 -8.14
N LEU A 241 -13.34 -19.19 -8.38
CA LEU A 241 -13.80 -20.55 -8.70
C LEU A 241 -13.83 -20.81 -10.21
N GLU A 242 -13.69 -19.78 -11.03
CA GLU A 242 -13.88 -19.83 -12.47
C GLU A 242 -12.57 -19.57 -13.21
N SER A 243 -12.26 -20.42 -14.20
CA SER A 243 -11.15 -20.15 -15.13
C SER A 243 -11.64 -19.26 -16.27
N ASN A 244 -10.78 -18.37 -16.77
CA ASN A 244 -11.06 -17.49 -17.90
C ASN A 244 -12.18 -16.46 -17.65
N TYR A 245 -12.50 -16.12 -16.40
CA TYR A 245 -13.55 -15.14 -16.04
C TYR A 245 -13.42 -13.84 -16.86
N TRP A 246 -12.21 -13.30 -16.98
CA TRP A 246 -11.95 -12.02 -17.65
C TRP A 246 -12.03 -12.06 -19.17
N LYS A 247 -12.22 -13.23 -19.79
CA LYS A 247 -12.51 -13.32 -21.23
C LYS A 247 -13.95 -12.88 -21.56
N THR A 248 -14.85 -12.93 -20.59
CA THR A 248 -16.28 -12.65 -20.78
C THR A 248 -16.78 -11.44 -19.97
N HIS A 249 -15.91 -10.84 -19.15
CA HIS A 249 -16.22 -9.68 -18.31
C HIS A 249 -15.24 -8.54 -18.59
N GLU A 250 -15.74 -7.31 -18.63
CA GLU A 250 -15.00 -6.19 -19.25
C GLU A 250 -14.35 -5.19 -18.28
N ASP A 251 -14.51 -5.37 -16.96
CA ASP A 251 -14.11 -4.35 -15.99
C ASP A 251 -13.39 -4.91 -14.74
N PRO A 252 -12.10 -5.26 -14.88
CA PRO A 252 -11.25 -5.58 -13.72
C PRO A 252 -11.06 -4.40 -12.75
N GLY A 253 -11.31 -3.16 -13.18
CA GLY A 253 -11.13 -1.96 -12.36
C GLY A 253 -12.03 -1.97 -11.13
N THR A 254 -13.27 -2.45 -11.29
CA THR A 254 -14.21 -2.63 -10.17
C THR A 254 -13.67 -3.54 -9.07
N VAL A 255 -12.83 -4.53 -9.39
CA VAL A 255 -12.21 -5.42 -8.40
C VAL A 255 -11.23 -4.64 -7.53
N LEU A 256 -10.37 -3.83 -8.15
CA LEU A 256 -9.38 -3.03 -7.42
C LEU A 256 -10.07 -2.15 -6.37
N VAL A 257 -11.17 -1.50 -6.75
CA VAL A 257 -11.96 -0.66 -5.83
C VAL A 257 -12.53 -1.47 -4.67
N ARG A 258 -13.14 -2.64 -4.96
CA ARG A 258 -13.72 -3.52 -3.91
C ARG A 258 -12.68 -3.97 -2.90
N PHE A 259 -11.51 -4.37 -3.38
CA PHE A 259 -10.44 -4.86 -2.51
C PHE A 259 -9.80 -3.74 -1.68
N GLN A 260 -9.79 -2.49 -2.16
CA GLN A 260 -9.46 -1.34 -1.30
C GLN A 260 -10.46 -1.18 -0.16
N TYR A 261 -11.77 -1.29 -0.41
CA TYR A 261 -12.76 -1.27 0.66
C TYR A 261 -12.56 -2.40 1.68
N PHE A 262 -12.23 -3.61 1.21
CA PHE A 262 -11.96 -4.74 2.12
C PHE A 262 -10.76 -4.47 3.05
N ARG A 263 -9.67 -3.88 2.53
CA ARG A 263 -8.53 -3.48 3.37
C ARG A 263 -8.93 -2.41 4.38
N ASN A 264 -9.60 -1.36 3.91
CA ASN A 264 -10.00 -0.24 4.74
C ASN A 264 -10.92 -0.65 5.90
N ILE A 265 -11.85 -1.59 5.67
CA ILE A 265 -12.67 -2.18 6.74
C ILE A 265 -11.77 -2.80 7.82
N ILE A 266 -10.85 -3.69 7.45
CA ILE A 266 -9.98 -4.38 8.42
C ILE A 266 -9.11 -3.37 9.18
N GLU A 267 -8.52 -2.40 8.48
CA GLU A 267 -7.64 -1.41 9.07
C GLU A 267 -8.38 -0.48 10.02
N THR A 268 -9.57 -0.01 9.65
CA THR A 268 -10.35 0.90 10.50
C THR A 268 -10.83 0.20 11.77
N PHE A 269 -11.31 -1.04 11.66
CA PHE A 269 -11.65 -1.85 12.84
C PHE A 269 -10.45 -2.10 13.74
N TYR A 270 -9.28 -2.37 13.17
CA TYR A 270 -8.04 -2.52 13.94
C TYR A 270 -7.67 -1.23 14.67
N LEU A 271 -7.70 -0.08 13.97
CA LEU A 271 -7.35 1.21 14.57
C LEU A 271 -8.30 1.59 15.70
N HIS A 272 -9.60 1.44 15.47
CA HIS A 272 -10.61 1.72 16.48
C HIS A 272 -10.46 0.78 17.69
N PHE A 273 -10.21 -0.50 17.46
CA PHE A 273 -9.92 -1.46 18.54
C PHE A 273 -8.66 -1.07 19.35
N MET A 274 -7.60 -0.60 18.69
CA MET A 274 -6.41 -0.11 19.39
C MET A 274 -6.72 1.12 20.24
N THR A 275 -7.51 2.07 19.73
CA THR A 275 -7.96 3.24 20.49
C THR A 275 -8.78 2.84 21.72
N ILE A 276 -9.67 1.86 21.58
CA ILE A 276 -10.46 1.35 22.69
C ILE A 276 -9.57 0.68 23.75
N SER A 277 -8.59 -0.11 23.28
CA SER A 277 -7.66 -0.83 24.16
C SER A 277 -6.73 0.10 24.92
N ASP A 278 -6.23 1.15 24.26
CA ASP A 278 -5.33 2.15 24.85
C ASP A 278 -6.04 3.03 25.90
N ALA A 279 -7.37 3.15 25.83
CA ALA A 279 -8.20 3.88 26.77
C ALA A 279 -8.69 3.04 27.96
N ASP A 280 -8.15 1.82 28.15
CA ASP A 280 -8.55 0.86 29.20
C ASP A 280 -10.06 0.57 29.22
N PHE A 281 -10.73 0.63 28.06
CA PHE A 281 -12.17 0.36 28.00
C PHE A 281 -12.49 -1.11 28.25
N ASN A 282 -13.60 -1.33 28.95
CA ASN A 282 -14.09 -2.67 29.19
C ASN A 282 -14.73 -3.26 27.92
N ILE A 283 -13.95 -4.01 27.15
CA ILE A 283 -14.41 -4.72 25.95
C ILE A 283 -15.38 -5.88 26.26
N ASP A 284 -15.58 -6.25 27.54
CA ASP A 284 -16.52 -7.29 27.95
C ASP A 284 -17.99 -6.81 28.06
N VAL A 285 -18.25 -5.53 27.80
CA VAL A 285 -19.60 -4.96 27.88
C VAL A 285 -20.49 -5.48 26.75
N ASP A 286 -21.66 -5.99 27.13
CA ASP A 286 -22.70 -6.43 26.20
C ASP A 286 -23.30 -5.23 25.45
N TRP A 287 -23.40 -5.31 24.13
CA TRP A 287 -24.05 -4.26 23.35
C TRP A 287 -25.57 -4.35 23.49
N PRO A 288 -26.29 -3.24 23.75
CA PRO A 288 -27.75 -3.20 23.87
C PRO A 288 -28.49 -3.37 22.52
N ILE A 289 -28.17 -4.42 21.76
CA ILE A 289 -28.76 -4.70 20.44
C ILE A 289 -30.18 -5.25 20.59
N PRO A 290 -31.19 -4.65 19.94
CA PRO A 290 -32.59 -5.10 20.04
C PRO A 290 -32.79 -6.55 19.59
N ALA A 291 -33.65 -7.30 20.29
CA ALA A 291 -33.94 -8.71 19.98
C ALA A 291 -34.44 -8.94 18.54
N LYS A 292 -35.08 -7.94 17.92
CA LYS A 292 -35.51 -7.98 16.51
C LYS A 292 -34.31 -8.01 15.55
N GLN A 293 -33.29 -7.19 15.82
CA GLN A 293 -32.03 -7.18 15.07
C GLN A 293 -31.25 -8.48 15.30
N GLN A 294 -31.18 -8.97 16.55
CA GLN A 294 -30.52 -10.25 16.85
C GLN A 294 -31.13 -11.43 16.06
N LYS A 295 -32.47 -11.45 15.90
CA LYS A 295 -33.17 -12.45 15.07
C LYS A 295 -32.85 -12.33 13.57
N ALA A 296 -32.58 -11.13 13.07
CA ALA A 296 -32.14 -10.95 11.67
C ALA A 296 -30.71 -11.49 11.46
N LEU A 297 -29.90 -11.51 12.52
CA LEU A 297 -28.52 -11.98 12.55
C LEU A 297 -28.36 -13.48 12.86
N ASN A 298 -29.44 -14.28 12.77
CA ASN A 298 -29.48 -15.70 13.15
C ASN A 298 -28.37 -16.61 12.56
N LYS A 299 -27.65 -16.15 11.53
CA LYS A 299 -26.51 -16.87 10.92
C LYS A 299 -25.18 -16.64 11.64
N MET A 300 -25.10 -15.67 12.55
CA MET A 300 -23.91 -15.39 13.36
C MET A 300 -23.97 -16.08 14.71
N ALA A 301 -22.80 -16.38 15.27
CA ALA A 301 -22.72 -16.89 16.63
C ALA A 301 -23.26 -15.82 17.61
N LYS A 302 -24.11 -16.24 18.55
CA LYS A 302 -24.73 -15.34 19.55
C LYS A 302 -23.69 -14.51 20.31
N GLU A 303 -22.51 -15.08 20.52
CA GLU A 303 -21.38 -14.43 21.19
C GLU A 303 -20.87 -13.20 20.43
N VAL A 304 -20.84 -13.26 19.10
CA VAL A 304 -20.42 -12.14 18.23
C VAL A 304 -21.43 -11.00 18.30
N VAL A 305 -22.72 -11.33 18.31
CA VAL A 305 -23.79 -10.33 18.38
C VAL A 305 -23.85 -9.70 19.77
N ARG A 306 -23.58 -10.47 20.83
CA ARG A 306 -23.62 -9.96 22.21
C ARG A 306 -22.42 -9.08 22.53
N ASN A 307 -21.23 -9.48 22.09
CA ASN A 307 -20.01 -8.74 22.33
C ASN A 307 -19.13 -8.71 21.06
N PRO A 308 -19.38 -7.74 20.17
CA PRO A 308 -18.61 -7.57 18.94
C PRO A 308 -17.11 -7.32 19.17
N TRP A 309 -16.75 -6.50 20.17
CA TRP A 309 -15.35 -6.16 20.43
C TRP A 309 -14.52 -7.35 20.89
N ARG A 310 -15.09 -8.23 21.71
CA ARG A 310 -14.44 -9.49 22.10
C ARG A 310 -14.18 -10.41 20.92
N TYR A 311 -15.09 -10.45 19.94
CA TYR A 311 -14.84 -11.18 18.70
C TYR A 311 -13.68 -10.57 17.90
N VAL A 312 -13.66 -9.25 17.74
CA VAL A 312 -12.59 -8.53 17.01
C VAL A 312 -11.25 -8.75 17.69
N GLU A 313 -11.18 -8.57 19.02
CA GLU A 313 -9.99 -8.84 19.82
C GLU A 313 -9.48 -10.25 19.59
N HIS A 314 -10.35 -11.26 19.75
CA HIS A 314 -9.96 -12.65 19.59
C HIS A 314 -9.35 -12.92 18.21
N LYS A 315 -9.96 -12.40 17.13
CA LYS A 315 -9.47 -12.57 15.76
C LYS A 315 -8.14 -11.87 15.52
N LEU A 316 -7.94 -10.68 16.11
CA LEU A 316 -6.69 -9.93 16.01
C LEU A 316 -5.57 -10.51 16.88
N LYS A 317 -5.89 -11.18 17.99
CA LYS A 317 -4.94 -11.97 18.80
C LYS A 317 -4.54 -13.28 18.12
N GLU A 318 -5.48 -13.96 17.45
CA GLU A 318 -5.20 -15.20 16.69
C GLU A 318 -4.22 -14.96 15.53
N LYS A 319 -4.38 -13.84 14.82
CA LYS A 319 -3.57 -13.50 13.66
C LYS A 319 -3.30 -11.98 13.62
N PRO A 320 -2.03 -11.57 13.42
CA PRO A 320 -1.70 -10.15 13.34
C PRO A 320 -2.35 -9.50 12.10
N LEU A 321 -2.59 -8.19 12.17
CA LEU A 321 -3.18 -7.39 11.08
C LEU A 321 -2.52 -7.68 9.72
N ALA A 322 -1.19 -7.76 9.68
CA ALA A 322 -0.45 -8.03 8.45
C ALA A 322 -0.83 -9.36 7.77
N CYS A 323 -1.23 -10.38 8.53
CA CYS A 323 -1.70 -11.65 7.98
C CYS A 323 -3.09 -11.53 7.36
N TRP A 324 -3.98 -10.73 7.97
CA TRP A 324 -5.31 -10.47 7.42
C TRP A 324 -5.22 -9.69 6.11
N LEU A 325 -4.43 -8.62 6.09
CA LEU A 325 -4.21 -7.82 4.88
C LEU A 325 -3.54 -8.64 3.77
N LYS A 326 -2.56 -9.48 4.11
CA LYS A 326 -1.96 -10.40 3.14
C LYS A 326 -2.99 -11.36 2.53
N GLY A 327 -3.93 -11.86 3.34
CA GLY A 327 -5.01 -12.71 2.84
C GLY A 327 -5.94 -11.99 1.84
N VAL A 328 -6.20 -10.70 2.07
CA VAL A 328 -6.95 -9.85 1.13
C VAL A 328 -6.15 -9.63 -0.16
N ASP A 329 -4.85 -9.40 -0.07
CA ASP A 329 -3.96 -9.23 -1.23
C ASP A 329 -3.85 -10.48 -2.09
N GLU A 330 -3.65 -11.64 -1.45
CA GLU A 330 -3.61 -12.93 -2.12
C GLU A 330 -4.95 -13.21 -2.82
N TRP A 331 -6.07 -12.84 -2.21
CA TRP A 331 -7.39 -12.98 -2.81
C TRP A 331 -7.58 -12.03 -4.01
N GLU A 332 -7.14 -10.78 -3.92
CA GLU A 332 -7.19 -9.83 -5.05
C GLU A 332 -6.40 -10.35 -6.25
N GLU A 333 -5.16 -10.83 -6.01
CA GLU A 333 -4.33 -11.41 -7.06
C GLU A 333 -4.98 -12.64 -7.69
N ALA A 334 -5.58 -13.51 -6.87
CA ALA A 334 -6.31 -14.68 -7.36
C ALA A 334 -7.52 -14.28 -8.21
N VAL A 335 -8.28 -13.26 -7.82
CA VAL A 335 -9.41 -12.74 -8.61
C VAL A 335 -8.93 -12.22 -9.96
N LEU A 336 -7.79 -11.52 -10.00
CA LEU A 336 -7.23 -10.98 -11.24
C LEU A 336 -6.52 -12.04 -12.09
N SER A 337 -6.19 -13.22 -11.55
CA SER A 337 -5.32 -14.23 -12.17
C SER A 337 -5.88 -14.87 -13.44
N ASN A 338 -7.21 -14.87 -13.62
CA ASN A 338 -7.92 -15.58 -14.70
C ASN A 338 -7.86 -17.12 -14.58
N GLU A 339 -7.40 -17.64 -13.44
CA GLU A 339 -7.28 -19.07 -13.13
C GLU A 339 -8.20 -19.45 -11.96
N ALA A 340 -8.75 -20.67 -12.02
CA ALA A 340 -9.47 -21.22 -10.88
C ALA A 340 -8.47 -21.58 -9.76
N SER A 341 -8.78 -21.14 -8.55
CA SER A 341 -7.93 -21.38 -7.38
C SER A 341 -8.05 -22.79 -6.84
N ALA A 342 -6.96 -23.31 -6.28
CA ALA A 342 -6.95 -24.63 -5.64
C ALA A 342 -7.89 -24.69 -4.40
N PRO A 343 -8.49 -25.85 -4.07
CA PRO A 343 -9.38 -25.99 -2.92
C PRO A 343 -8.77 -25.54 -1.59
N SER A 344 -7.47 -25.82 -1.37
CA SER A 344 -6.77 -25.41 -0.15
C SER A 344 -6.60 -23.89 -0.05
N PHE A 345 -6.47 -23.19 -1.18
CA PHE A 345 -6.45 -21.74 -1.23
C PHE A 345 -7.83 -21.16 -0.93
N ILE A 346 -8.89 -21.71 -1.55
CA ILE A 346 -10.28 -21.30 -1.34
C ILE A 346 -10.64 -21.38 0.15
N GLN A 347 -10.30 -22.47 0.83
CA GLN A 347 -10.54 -22.62 2.27
C GLN A 347 -9.87 -21.52 3.11
N ARG A 348 -8.65 -21.09 2.75
CA ARG A 348 -7.97 -19.98 3.43
C ARG A 348 -8.69 -18.66 3.19
N ILE A 349 -9.13 -18.41 1.96
CA ILE A 349 -9.86 -17.19 1.60
C ILE A 349 -11.24 -17.16 2.27
N ASP A 350 -11.92 -18.29 2.44
CA ASP A 350 -13.18 -18.35 3.18
C ASP A 350 -13.04 -17.87 4.63
N VAL A 351 -11.88 -18.08 5.27
CA VAL A 351 -11.60 -17.50 6.60
C VAL A 351 -11.53 -15.98 6.55
N VAL A 352 -10.83 -15.41 5.56
CA VAL A 352 -10.69 -13.95 5.37
C VAL A 352 -12.05 -13.32 5.05
N LYS A 353 -12.78 -13.93 4.11
CA LYS A 353 -14.13 -13.53 3.70
C LYS A 353 -15.13 -13.59 4.85
N THR A 354 -15.05 -14.63 5.69
CA THR A 354 -15.91 -14.75 6.88
C THR A 354 -15.59 -13.65 7.88
N PHE A 355 -14.30 -13.37 8.12
CA PHE A 355 -13.89 -12.27 8.99
C PHE A 355 -14.42 -10.92 8.48
N LEU A 356 -14.21 -10.59 7.21
CA LEU A 356 -14.74 -9.38 6.56
C LEU A 356 -16.26 -9.28 6.63
N ALA A 357 -16.96 -10.38 6.31
CA ALA A 357 -18.42 -10.43 6.39
C ALA A 357 -18.92 -10.15 7.82
N THR A 358 -18.20 -10.63 8.84
CA THR A 358 -18.53 -10.33 10.23
C THR A 358 -18.26 -8.86 10.57
N LEU A 359 -17.12 -8.29 10.17
CA LEU A 359 -16.82 -6.88 10.40
C LEU A 359 -17.85 -5.95 9.77
N ILE A 360 -18.31 -6.23 8.54
CA ILE A 360 -19.35 -5.44 7.85
C ILE A 360 -20.65 -5.43 8.66
N VAL A 361 -21.02 -6.56 9.27
CA VAL A 361 -22.22 -6.62 10.12
C VAL A 361 -21.98 -5.91 11.46
N ILE A 362 -20.80 -6.06 12.06
CA ILE A 362 -20.48 -5.33 13.29
C ILE A 362 -20.57 -3.82 13.05
N ALA A 363 -20.15 -3.34 11.87
CA ALA A 363 -20.26 -1.94 11.50
C ALA A 363 -21.73 -1.44 11.56
N ASP A 364 -22.71 -2.25 11.15
CA ASP A 364 -24.15 -1.96 11.28
C ASP A 364 -24.59 -1.84 12.75
N LEU A 365 -23.97 -2.66 13.60
CA LEU A 365 -24.32 -2.76 15.00
C LEU A 365 -23.71 -1.63 15.84
N MET A 366 -22.76 -0.85 15.29
CA MET A 366 -22.04 0.18 16.04
C MET A 366 -22.94 1.29 16.56
N VAL A 367 -24.13 1.48 15.98
CA VAL A 367 -25.16 2.37 16.54
C VAL A 367 -25.62 1.95 17.95
N TYR A 368 -25.42 0.67 18.30
CA TYR A 368 -25.69 0.10 19.61
C TYR A 368 -24.43 -0.06 20.45
N GLU A 369 -23.28 0.46 20.00
CA GLU A 369 -22.10 0.50 20.83
C GLU A 369 -22.43 1.32 22.10
N PRO A 370 -22.18 0.78 23.30
CA PRO A 370 -22.44 1.51 24.53
C PRO A 370 -21.69 2.85 24.51
N LEU A 371 -22.42 3.96 24.67
CA LEU A 371 -21.81 5.25 24.91
C LEU A 371 -21.16 5.20 26.29
N TYR A 372 -19.84 5.33 26.33
CA TYR A 372 -19.11 5.38 27.59
C TYR A 372 -19.03 6.85 28.01
N GLU A 373 -19.72 7.21 29.09
CA GLU A 373 -19.48 8.48 29.78
C GLU A 373 -18.01 8.50 30.20
N LEU A 374 -17.22 9.40 29.63
CA LEU A 374 -15.95 9.79 30.23
C LEU A 374 -16.29 10.17 31.67
N HIS A 375 -15.75 9.46 32.65
CA HIS A 375 -15.78 9.90 34.04
C HIS A 375 -15.03 11.24 34.10
N ASP A 376 -15.77 12.35 33.95
CA ASP A 376 -15.39 13.67 34.41
C ASP A 376 -15.42 13.65 35.96
N ASP A 377 -14.51 12.89 36.55
CA ASP A 377 -14.28 12.87 37.99
C ASP A 377 -12.80 13.13 38.26
N VAL A 378 -12.35 14.36 37.97
CA VAL A 378 -11.25 14.98 38.71
C VAL A 378 -11.59 16.45 38.94
N PHE A 379 -12.16 16.72 40.12
CA PHE A 379 -12.13 18.02 40.79
C PHE A 379 -10.74 18.32 41.35
#